data_AF-A0A2T0LNV4-F1
#
_entry.id   AF-A0A2T0LNV4-F1
#
_cell.length_a   1.000
_cell.length_b   1.000
_cell.length_c   1.000
_cell.angle_alpha   90.00
_cell.angle_beta   90.00
_cell.angle_gamma   90.00
#
_symmetry.space_group_name_H-M   'P 1'
#
loop_
_entity.id
_entity.type
_entity.pdbx_description
1 polymer ?
#
loop_
_entity_poly.entity_id
_entity_poly.type
_entity_poly.pdbx_seq_one_letter_code
_entity_poly.pdbx_strand_id
1 'polypeptide(L)'
;MTAGRAAPPTVPGALPVLGHAGALLRDPLGFLCRLLGHGEIVTVRLGRDGSTRCADRWLPGRASAIPKHAMIPFGVAARKCPGERYALTEVAVLVATIAYRWRLTLTTGTEPSLRIAASPCTPVIRFSW
;
A
#
# COMPACT_ATOMS: atom_id res chain seq x y z
N MET A 1 17.21 -6.36 -26.41
CA MET A 1 15.99 -5.89 -27.09
C MET A 1 15.00 -5.44 -26.04
N THR A 2 15.02 -4.16 -25.71
CA THR A 2 14.16 -3.48 -24.73
C THR A 2 12.81 -3.20 -25.37
N ALA A 3 11.81 -4.05 -25.10
CA ALA A 3 10.44 -3.69 -25.41
C ALA A 3 10.00 -2.59 -24.44
N GLY A 4 9.91 -1.34 -24.92
CA GLY A 4 9.26 -0.26 -24.18
C GLY A 4 7.82 -0.67 -23.90
N ARG A 5 7.48 -0.91 -22.63
CA ARG A 5 6.15 -1.40 -22.27
C ARG A 5 5.22 -0.21 -22.06
N ALA A 6 4.18 -0.14 -22.88
CA ALA A 6 3.13 0.86 -22.80
C ALA A 6 2.46 0.85 -21.42
N ALA A 7 2.07 2.05 -20.94
CA ALA A 7 1.35 2.20 -19.68
C ALA A 7 0.11 1.28 -19.66
N PRO A 8 -0.12 0.53 -18.56
CA PRO A 8 -1.26 -0.38 -18.50
C PRO A 8 -2.56 0.41 -18.66
N PRO A 9 -3.52 -0.09 -19.48
CA PRO A 9 -4.74 0.64 -19.76
C PRO A 9 -5.49 0.92 -18.45
N THR A 10 -5.89 2.18 -18.28
CA THR A 10 -6.73 2.56 -17.14
C THR A 10 -8.14 2.05 -17.40
N VAL A 11 -8.73 1.40 -16.40
CA VAL A 11 -10.09 0.86 -16.52
C VAL A 11 -11.06 2.03 -16.76
N PRO A 12 -11.91 1.99 -17.81
CA PRO A 12 -12.87 3.05 -18.07
C PRO A 12 -13.86 3.20 -16.91
N GLY A 13 -14.42 4.40 -16.72
CA GLY A 13 -15.43 4.68 -15.68
C GLY A 13 -14.91 5.27 -14.36
N ALA A 14 -13.70 5.81 -14.34
CA ALA A 14 -13.19 6.54 -13.17
C ALA A 14 -13.92 7.90 -13.01
N LEU A 15 -14.54 8.13 -11.86
CA LEU A 15 -15.09 9.46 -11.53
C LEU A 15 -13.95 10.44 -11.18
N PRO A 16 -14.06 11.74 -11.51
CA PRO A 16 -12.97 12.71 -11.31
C PRO A 16 -12.40 12.77 -9.89
N VAL A 17 -13.26 12.61 -8.87
CA VAL A 17 -12.88 12.71 -7.46
C VAL A 17 -12.80 11.35 -6.77
N LEU A 18 -13.74 10.45 -7.06
CA LEU A 18 -13.82 9.13 -6.40
C LEU A 18 -13.00 8.04 -7.11
N GLY A 19 -12.59 8.26 -8.36
CA GLY A 19 -12.06 7.20 -9.20
C GLY A 19 -13.09 6.08 -9.35
N HIS A 20 -12.63 4.83 -9.25
CA HIS A 20 -13.43 3.61 -9.23
C HIS A 20 -13.96 3.25 -7.84
N ALA A 21 -13.67 4.04 -6.80
CA ALA A 21 -14.10 3.74 -5.43
C ALA A 21 -15.63 3.62 -5.29
N GLY A 22 -16.40 4.39 -6.07
CA GLY A 22 -17.86 4.28 -6.10
C GLY A 22 -18.37 2.98 -6.72
N ALA A 23 -17.68 2.44 -7.73
CA ALA A 23 -18.00 1.13 -8.32
C ALA A 23 -17.60 -0.01 -7.37
N LEU A 24 -16.44 0.11 -6.73
CA LEU A 24 -15.96 -0.82 -5.72
C LEU A 24 -16.87 -0.88 -4.48
N LEU A 25 -17.41 0.26 -4.02
CA LEU A 25 -18.31 0.31 -2.85
C LEU A 25 -19.72 -0.21 -3.16
N ARG A 26 -20.22 -0.04 -4.39
CA ARG A 26 -21.55 -0.52 -4.78
C ARG A 26 -21.59 -2.02 -5.03
N ASP A 27 -20.57 -2.57 -5.67
CA ASP A 27 -20.51 -3.97 -6.07
C ASP A 27 -19.04 -4.46 -6.03
N PRO A 28 -18.52 -4.78 -4.83
CA PRO A 28 -17.10 -5.06 -4.66
C PRO A 28 -16.64 -6.28 -5.46
N LEU A 29 -17.38 -7.38 -5.36
CA LEU A 29 -17.01 -8.65 -6.00
C LEU A 29 -17.27 -8.63 -7.49
N GLY A 30 -18.38 -8.07 -7.97
CA GLY A 30 -18.63 -7.93 -9.40
C GLY A 30 -17.67 -6.94 -10.07
N PHE A 31 -17.18 -5.93 -9.35
CA PHE A 31 -16.09 -5.08 -9.83
C PHE A 31 -14.77 -5.85 -9.94
N LEU A 32 -14.36 -6.59 -8.90
CA LEU A 32 -13.13 -7.39 -8.93
C LEU A 32 -13.17 -8.48 -10.02
N CYS A 33 -14.29 -9.18 -10.19
CA CYS A 33 -14.46 -10.18 -11.25
C CYS A 33 -14.37 -9.56 -12.65
N ARG A 34 -14.86 -8.33 -12.84
CA ARG A 34 -14.68 -7.59 -14.10
C ARG A 34 -13.22 -7.21 -14.35
N LEU A 35 -12.47 -6.80 -13.30
CA LEU A 35 -11.04 -6.52 -13.42
C LEU A 35 -10.24 -7.75 -13.84
N LEU A 36 -10.59 -8.93 -13.31
CA LEU A 36 -9.95 -10.20 -13.67
C LEU A 36 -10.14 -10.54 -15.17
N GLY A 37 -11.18 -10.02 -15.83
CA GLY A 37 -11.40 -10.14 -17.27
C GLY A 37 -10.65 -9.12 -18.14
N HIS A 38 -9.99 -8.11 -17.56
CA HIS A 38 -9.39 -6.99 -18.29
C HIS A 38 -7.86 -7.07 -18.51
N GLY A 39 -7.21 -8.16 -18.07
CA GLY A 39 -5.80 -8.46 -18.38
C GLY A 39 -4.88 -8.59 -17.16
N GLU A 40 -3.59 -8.86 -17.41
CA GLU A 40 -2.58 -9.17 -16.38
C GLU A 40 -2.36 -8.01 -15.38
N ILE A 41 -2.46 -6.76 -15.84
CA ILE A 41 -2.25 -5.56 -15.02
C ILE A 41 -3.19 -4.43 -15.47
N VAL A 42 -3.97 -3.88 -14.54
CA VAL A 42 -4.92 -2.78 -14.78
C VAL A 42 -4.76 -1.68 -13.74
N THR A 43 -4.86 -0.42 -14.17
CA THR A 43 -4.82 0.72 -13.24
C THR A 43 -6.21 1.04 -12.73
N VAL A 44 -6.39 0.96 -11.41
CA VAL A 44 -7.63 1.36 -10.70
C VAL A 44 -7.35 2.60 -9.86
N ARG A 45 -8.14 3.65 -10.04
CA ARG A 45 -8.03 4.88 -9.25
C ARG A 45 -8.95 4.79 -8.03
N LEU A 46 -8.41 4.96 -6.82
CA LEU A 46 -9.23 5.01 -5.61
C LEU A 46 -9.05 6.39 -4.97
N GLY A 47 -10.09 7.23 -5.07
CA GLY A 47 -10.08 8.58 -4.50
C GLY A 47 -9.09 9.55 -5.14
N ARG A 48 -8.95 10.72 -4.50
CA ARG A 48 -7.98 11.76 -4.84
C ARG A 48 -6.59 11.30 -4.38
N ASP A 49 -5.65 11.29 -5.34
CA ASP A 49 -4.22 10.95 -5.23
C ASP A 49 -3.75 10.43 -3.86
N GLY A 50 -3.66 9.09 -3.75
CA GLY A 50 -3.15 8.37 -2.57
C GLY A 50 -1.65 8.51 -2.31
N SER A 51 -1.07 9.70 -2.54
CA SER A 51 0.36 9.98 -2.31
C SER A 51 0.65 10.45 -0.89
N THR A 52 -0.35 10.79 -0.08
CA THR A 52 -0.11 11.30 1.28
C THR A 52 0.19 10.15 2.25
N ARG A 53 1.41 9.62 2.17
CA ARG A 53 2.06 8.80 3.20
C ARG A 53 2.43 9.68 4.39
N CYS A 54 1.42 10.25 5.05
CA CYS A 54 1.57 11.06 6.24
C CYS A 54 1.69 10.15 7.47
N ALA A 55 2.92 9.97 7.97
CA ALA A 55 3.16 9.34 9.27
C ALA A 55 2.53 10.18 10.40
N ASP A 56 2.46 11.50 10.20
CA ASP A 56 1.87 12.51 11.08
C ASP A 56 0.37 12.33 11.35
N ARG A 57 -0.35 11.48 10.60
CA ARG A 57 -1.74 11.14 10.90
C ARG A 57 -1.91 10.46 12.27
N TRP A 58 -0.86 9.82 12.77
CA TRP A 58 -0.86 9.11 14.05
C TRP A 58 -0.41 9.95 15.24
N LEU A 59 -0.18 11.25 15.04
CA LEU A 59 0.10 12.17 16.15
C LEU A 59 -1.13 12.31 17.05
N PRO A 60 -0.95 12.52 18.38
CA PRO A 60 -2.05 12.50 19.35
C PRO A 60 -3.26 13.37 18.99
N GLY A 61 -3.03 14.58 18.44
CA GLY A 61 -4.11 15.49 18.04
C GLY A 61 -4.88 15.09 16.78
N ARG A 62 -4.35 14.17 15.95
CA ARG A 62 -4.98 13.70 14.70
C ARG A 62 -5.49 12.26 14.82
N ALA A 63 -4.84 11.44 15.63
CA ALA A 63 -5.20 10.05 15.83
C ALA A 63 -6.62 9.88 16.40
N SER A 64 -7.09 10.81 17.24
CA SER A 64 -8.45 10.78 17.80
C SER A 64 -9.55 10.91 16.76
N ALA A 65 -9.26 11.48 15.58
CA ALA A 65 -10.21 11.57 14.48
C ALA A 65 -10.32 10.26 13.66
N ILE A 66 -9.43 9.29 13.91
CA ILE A 66 -9.41 8.03 13.18
C ILE A 66 -10.42 7.05 13.81
N PRO A 67 -11.38 6.50 13.03
CA PRO A 67 -12.32 5.52 13.56
C PRO A 67 -11.60 4.28 14.10
N LYS A 68 -12.09 3.74 15.23
CA LYS A 68 -11.44 2.63 15.98
C LYS A 68 -11.18 1.35 15.17
N HIS A 69 -11.90 1.16 14.06
CA HIS A 69 -11.79 -0.02 13.19
C HIS A 69 -11.24 0.31 11.80
N ALA A 70 -10.69 1.52 11.59
CA ALA A 70 -10.14 1.93 10.31
C ALA A 70 -8.73 1.36 10.04
N MET A 71 -8.04 0.84 11.07
CA MET A 71 -6.68 0.30 10.97
C MET A 71 -6.59 -1.05 11.70
N ILE A 72 -6.70 -2.15 10.95
CA ILE A 72 -6.72 -3.53 11.48
C ILE A 72 -5.67 -4.38 10.72
N PRO A 73 -4.36 -4.11 10.89
CA PRO A 73 -3.30 -4.78 10.13
C PRO A 73 -3.11 -6.26 10.52
N PHE A 74 -3.54 -6.64 11.72
CA PHE A 74 -3.35 -7.98 12.30
C PHE A 74 -4.68 -8.70 12.60
N GLY A 75 -5.80 -8.21 12.08
CA GLY A 75 -7.14 -8.73 12.42
C GLY A 75 -7.65 -8.27 13.80
N VAL A 76 -8.87 -8.70 14.14
CA VAL A 76 -9.53 -8.44 15.43
C VAL A 76 -10.14 -9.73 15.99
N ALA A 77 -10.41 -9.74 17.29
CA ALA A 77 -11.12 -10.80 18.00
C ALA A 77 -10.53 -12.21 17.77
N ALA A 78 -11.37 -13.23 17.60
CA ALA A 78 -10.97 -14.64 17.54
C ALA A 78 -10.01 -14.99 16.38
N ARG A 79 -9.91 -14.13 15.35
CA ARG A 79 -8.99 -14.30 14.21
C ARG A 79 -7.84 -13.28 14.24
N LYS A 80 -7.59 -12.63 15.38
CA LYS A 80 -6.45 -11.74 15.58
C LYS A 80 -5.14 -12.53 15.50
N CYS A 81 -4.14 -11.97 14.82
CA CYS A 81 -2.81 -12.56 14.72
C CYS A 81 -2.19 -12.69 16.12
N PRO A 82 -1.80 -13.90 16.55
CA PRO A 82 -1.11 -14.08 17.83
C PRO A 82 0.26 -13.38 17.87
N GLY A 83 0.85 -13.14 16.69
CA GLY A 83 2.16 -12.51 16.53
C GLY A 83 2.17 -10.98 16.54
N GLU A 84 1.05 -10.27 16.74
CA GLU A 84 1.01 -8.79 16.67
C GLU A 84 2.07 -8.11 17.53
N ARG A 85 2.18 -8.50 18.80
CA ARG A 85 3.13 -7.88 19.74
C ARG A 85 4.58 -8.17 19.35
N TYR A 86 4.86 -9.40 18.92
CA TYR A 86 6.18 -9.80 18.47
C TYR A 86 6.58 -9.04 17.20
N ALA A 87 5.72 -9.04 16.18
CA ALA A 87 5.95 -8.37 14.91
C ALA A 87 6.17 -6.85 15.08
N LEU A 88 5.35 -6.18 15.88
CA LEU A 88 5.51 -4.75 16.14
C LEU A 88 6.80 -4.45 16.91
N THR A 89 7.20 -5.31 17.84
CA THR A 89 8.44 -5.13 18.62
C THR A 89 9.66 -5.31 17.72
N GLU A 90 9.68 -6.38 16.91
CA GLU A 90 10.77 -6.66 15.97
C GLU A 90 10.91 -5.54 14.93
N VAL A 91 9.80 -5.10 14.33
CA VAL A 91 9.80 -3.98 13.38
C VAL A 91 10.26 -2.69 14.04
N ALA A 92 9.85 -2.39 15.28
CA ALA A 92 10.30 -1.20 15.99
C ALA A 92 11.82 -1.22 16.24
N VAL A 93 12.36 -2.34 16.71
CA VAL A 93 13.80 -2.51 16.94
C VAL A 93 14.58 -2.41 15.63
N LEU A 94 14.10 -3.08 14.58
CA LEU A 94 14.74 -3.07 13.26
C LEU A 94 14.74 -1.66 12.66
N VAL A 95 13.60 -0.97 12.67
CA VAL A 95 13.49 0.41 12.16
C VAL A 95 14.34 1.37 13.00
N ALA A 96 14.31 1.28 14.33
CA ALA A 96 15.14 2.12 15.19
C ALA A 96 16.63 1.92 14.93
N THR A 97 17.07 0.66 14.82
CA THR A 97 18.47 0.32 14.51
C THR A 97 18.89 0.85 13.15
N ILE A 98 18.02 0.68 12.13
CA ILE A 98 18.33 1.14 10.78
C ILE A 98 18.37 2.66 10.71
N ALA A 99 17.35 3.34 11.25
CA ALA A 99 17.23 4.79 11.22
C ALA A 99 18.31 5.50 12.04
N TYR A 100 18.79 4.87 13.12
CA TYR A 100 19.87 5.42 13.93
C TYR A 100 21.23 5.35 13.23
N ARG A 101 21.46 4.33 12.41
CA ARG A 101 22.80 3.99 11.91
C ARG A 101 23.04 4.27 10.44
N TRP A 102 21.99 4.36 9.63
CA TRP A 102 22.12 4.57 8.19
C TRP A 102 21.13 5.58 7.64
N ARG A 103 21.58 6.41 6.70
CA ARG A 103 20.70 7.14 5.80
C ARG A 103 20.36 6.25 4.61
N LEU A 104 19.07 6.06 4.38
CA LEU A 104 18.56 5.26 3.26
C LEU A 104 18.21 6.18 2.09
N THR A 105 18.89 6.00 0.97
CA THR A 105 18.50 6.64 -0.30
C THR A 105 17.97 5.59 -1.27
N LEU A 106 16.81 5.86 -1.86
CA LEU A 106 16.24 5.01 -2.90
C LEU A 106 17.04 5.17 -4.19
N THR A 107 17.47 4.05 -4.76
CA THR A 107 18.09 4.05 -6.09
C THR A 107 16.98 4.03 -7.14
N THR A 108 17.07 4.91 -8.14
CA THR A 108 16.12 5.00 -9.26
C THR A 108 16.06 3.67 -10.04
N GLY A 109 14.85 3.15 -10.27
CA GLY A 109 14.61 1.90 -11.01
C GLY A 109 13.88 0.80 -10.22
N THR A 110 13.45 1.07 -8.98
CA THR A 110 12.70 0.10 -8.18
C THR A 110 11.18 0.27 -8.40
N GLU A 111 10.55 -0.61 -9.19
CA GLU A 111 9.09 -0.66 -9.28
C GLU A 111 8.53 -1.74 -8.34
N PRO A 112 7.62 -1.42 -7.41
CA PRO A 112 7.02 -2.43 -6.54
C PRO A 112 6.08 -3.33 -7.35
N SER A 113 6.45 -4.60 -7.51
CA SER A 113 5.51 -5.60 -8.03
C SER A 113 4.52 -6.02 -6.95
N LEU A 114 3.24 -6.07 -7.30
CA LEU A 114 2.19 -6.52 -6.39
C LEU A 114 2.26 -8.05 -6.28
N ARG A 115 2.77 -8.56 -5.15
CA ARG A 115 2.73 -9.98 -4.78
C ARG A 115 1.64 -10.22 -3.71
N ILE A 116 1.24 -11.48 -3.52
CA ILE A 116 0.20 -11.93 -2.57
C ILE A 116 0.46 -11.40 -1.15
N ALA A 117 1.72 -11.33 -0.74
CA ALA A 117 2.19 -10.40 0.27
C ALA A 117 2.82 -9.22 -0.47
N ALA A 118 2.50 -7.98 -0.08
CA ALA A 118 3.13 -6.78 -0.61
C ALA A 118 4.62 -6.72 -0.20
N SER A 119 5.40 -7.62 -0.78
CA SER A 119 6.84 -7.66 -0.72
C SER A 119 7.32 -6.75 -1.84
N PRO A 120 8.00 -5.64 -1.55
CA PRO A 120 8.58 -4.83 -2.61
C PRO A 120 9.51 -5.71 -3.45
N CYS A 121 9.53 -5.52 -4.78
CA CYS A 121 10.67 -5.94 -5.59
C CYS A 121 11.93 -5.52 -4.84
N THR A 122 12.87 -6.45 -4.67
CA THR A 122 14.11 -6.29 -3.90
C THR A 122 14.64 -4.86 -4.01
N PRO A 123 14.35 -3.97 -3.04
CA PRO A 123 14.66 -2.57 -3.24
C PRO A 123 16.17 -2.40 -3.16
N VAL A 124 16.76 -1.79 -4.18
CA VAL A 124 18.19 -1.48 -4.15
C VAL A 124 18.36 -0.23 -3.29
N ILE A 125 18.56 -0.45 -1.99
CA ILE A 125 18.75 0.59 -0.99
C ILE A 125 20.25 0.88 -0.88
N ARG A 126 20.63 2.14 -1.11
CA ARG A 126 21.99 2.60 -0.79
C ARG A 126 22.01 3.05 0.66
N PHE A 127 22.88 2.44 1.44
CA PHE A 127 23.17 2.81 2.82
C PHE A 127 24.37 3.74 2.84
N SER A 128 24.22 4.92 3.44
CA SER A 128 25.34 5.78 3.80
C SER A 128 25.35 5.99 5.32
N TRP A 129 26.55 6.17 5.88
CA TRP A 129 26.72 6.60 7.27
C TRP A 129 26.39 8.08 7.43
#